data_AF-A0A381XYE7-F1
#
_entry.id   AF-A0A381XYE7-F1
#
_cell.length_a   1.000
_cell.length_b   1.000
_cell.length_c   1.000
_cell.angle_alpha   90.00
_cell.angle_beta   90.00
_cell.angle_gamma   90.00
#
_symmetry.space_group_name_H-M   'P 1'
#
loop_
_entity.id
_entity.type
_entity.pdbx_description
1 polymer ?
#
loop_
_entity_poly.entity_id
_entity_poly.type
_entity_poly.pdbx_seq_one_letter_code
_entity_poly.pdbx_strand_id
1 'polypeptide(L)'
;MGLPTTANYLVVAALMAQVVVEVGNASGYIFPLIAIHMYVFYYGLMADVTPPVGLASYAAAAISRADPIKTGIQAFWYSLRTGILPIVFIFNNELLLIGIESFWHGLLVVSTSLIAILVFTAATQGWFINRLRWYEIIIFIVISMSLFRPGYILDQFSPKFDNKEVNVQEISSLKLDPSRDVHIKITRRTEYGDRYRLFVIEKKSFESKYSLEEAGIVLADIEGRITVDNLKWNGLAKKVGVETGDVISEFKIQNLDRPNKAIIYPFSLVIFCIFGYFNYRRKSV
;
A
#
# COMPACT_ATOMS: atom_id res chain seq x y z
N MET A 1 17.45 24.90 -7.81
CA MET A 1 17.86 25.09 -6.41
C MET A 1 16.94 24.26 -5.54
N GLY A 2 17.46 23.53 -4.54
CA GLY A 2 16.65 22.71 -3.64
C GLY A 2 15.69 23.59 -2.84
N LEU A 3 14.41 23.22 -2.81
CA LEU A 3 13.38 23.91 -2.04
C LEU A 3 13.41 23.34 -0.62
N PRO A 4 13.35 24.15 0.46
CA PRO A 4 13.35 23.63 1.83
C PRO A 4 12.27 22.57 2.06
N THR A 5 12.58 21.54 2.85
CA THR A 5 11.72 20.37 3.06
C THR A 5 10.26 20.71 3.37
N THR A 6 10.03 21.70 4.23
CA THR A 6 8.66 22.14 4.58
C THR A 6 7.91 22.69 3.37
N ALA A 7 8.55 23.54 2.58
CA ALA A 7 7.95 24.09 1.37
C ALA A 7 7.73 22.97 0.33
N ASN A 8 8.64 21.99 0.25
CA ASN A 8 8.53 20.90 -0.71
C ASN A 8 7.33 20.01 -0.38
N TYR A 9 7.18 19.65 0.88
CA TYR A 9 6.02 18.92 1.35
C TYR A 9 4.71 19.65 1.02
N LEU A 10 4.62 20.96 1.25
CA LEU A 10 3.40 21.72 0.94
C LEU A 10 3.04 21.66 -0.55
N VAL A 11 4.03 21.84 -1.43
CA VAL A 11 3.83 21.79 -2.88
C VAL A 11 3.43 20.37 -3.33
N VAL A 12 4.17 19.34 -2.90
CA VAL A 12 3.88 17.96 -3.29
C VAL A 12 2.56 17.49 -2.71
N ALA A 13 2.22 17.83 -1.47
CA ALA A 13 0.95 17.46 -0.85
C ALA A 13 -0.25 18.12 -1.56
N ALA A 14 -0.14 19.40 -1.92
CA ALA A 14 -1.20 20.11 -2.62
C ALA A 14 -1.50 19.53 -4.01
N LEU A 15 -0.48 18.96 -4.68
CA LEU A 15 -0.61 18.42 -6.04
C LEU A 15 -0.89 16.91 -6.07
N MET A 16 -0.19 16.13 -5.24
CA MET A 16 -0.13 14.67 -5.35
C MET A 16 -1.02 13.94 -4.35
N ALA A 17 -1.35 14.51 -3.19
CA ALA A 17 -2.08 13.76 -2.16
C ALA A 17 -3.45 13.27 -2.67
N GLN A 18 -4.20 14.14 -3.34
CA GLN A 18 -5.50 13.78 -3.92
C GLN A 18 -5.36 12.79 -5.08
N VAL A 19 -4.34 12.95 -5.93
CA VAL A 19 -4.07 12.02 -7.03
C VAL A 19 -3.80 10.61 -6.48
N VAL A 20 -3.04 10.49 -5.40
CA VAL A 20 -2.78 9.19 -4.74
C VAL A 20 -4.06 8.59 -4.16
N VAL A 21 -4.96 9.39 -3.59
CA VAL A 21 -6.29 8.94 -3.14
C VAL A 21 -7.10 8.37 -4.31
N GLU A 22 -7.20 9.14 -5.40
CA GLU A 22 -8.02 8.77 -6.56
C GLU A 22 -7.48 7.52 -7.26
N VAL A 23 -6.17 7.45 -7.51
CA VAL A 23 -5.52 6.29 -8.14
C VAL A 23 -5.59 5.07 -7.24
N GLY A 24 -5.43 5.24 -5.92
CA GLY A 24 -5.63 4.18 -4.94
C GLY A 24 -7.03 3.60 -5.04
N ASN A 25 -8.06 4.45 -4.97
CA ASN A 25 -9.46 4.05 -5.06
C ASN A 25 -9.78 3.36 -6.39
N ALA A 26 -9.27 3.89 -7.51
CA ALA A 26 -9.41 3.27 -8.83
C ALA A 26 -8.81 1.87 -8.89
N SER A 27 -7.69 1.67 -8.20
CA SER A 27 -7.00 0.39 -8.07
C SER A 27 -7.60 -0.53 -7.00
N GLY A 28 -8.69 -0.11 -6.33
CA GLY A 28 -9.38 -0.87 -5.29
C GLY A 28 -8.70 -0.84 -3.91
N TYR A 29 -7.78 0.10 -3.70
CA TYR A 29 -7.11 0.33 -2.41
C TYR A 29 -7.65 1.59 -1.74
N ILE A 30 -7.83 1.52 -0.42
CA ILE A 30 -8.04 2.70 0.42
C ILE A 30 -6.85 2.84 1.33
N PHE A 31 -6.17 3.97 1.19
CA PHE A 31 -5.05 4.31 2.04
C PHE A 31 -5.50 5.30 3.11
N PRO A 32 -5.12 5.11 4.38
CA PRO A 32 -5.35 6.11 5.42
C PRO A 32 -4.75 7.46 5.00
N LEU A 33 -5.46 8.55 5.25
CA LEU A 33 -5.00 9.90 4.86
C LEU A 33 -3.62 10.22 5.42
N ILE A 34 -3.35 9.81 6.67
CA ILE A 34 -2.02 9.98 7.29
C ILE A 34 -0.93 9.23 6.51
N ALA A 35 -1.21 8.02 5.99
CA ALA A 35 -0.26 7.26 5.19
C ALA A 35 0.02 7.97 3.86
N ILE A 36 -0.99 8.58 3.24
CA ILE A 36 -0.83 9.35 2.00
C ILE A 36 0.03 10.60 2.25
N HIS A 37 -0.23 11.34 3.33
CA HIS A 37 0.57 12.51 3.70
C HIS A 37 2.01 12.13 4.04
N MET A 38 2.23 11.03 4.76
CA MET A 38 3.57 10.50 5.00
C MET A 38 4.24 10.06 3.70
N TYR A 39 3.50 9.45 2.77
CA TYR A 39 4.03 9.03 1.48
C TYR A 39 4.58 10.22 0.68
N VAL A 40 3.78 11.28 0.51
CA VAL A 40 4.22 12.48 -0.21
C VAL A 40 5.31 13.24 0.54
N PHE A 41 5.28 13.25 1.88
CA PHE A 41 6.33 13.84 2.71
C PHE A 41 7.69 13.17 2.50
N TYR A 42 7.74 11.84 2.53
CA TYR A 42 8.99 11.09 2.31
C TYR A 42 9.52 11.27 0.89
N TYR A 43 8.66 11.32 -0.13
CA TYR A 43 9.13 11.62 -1.49
C TYR A 43 9.58 13.08 -1.64
N GLY A 44 8.97 14.01 -0.89
CA GLY A 44 9.49 15.36 -0.75
C GLY A 44 10.91 15.38 -0.16
N LEU A 45 11.16 14.61 0.90
CA LEU A 45 12.51 14.46 1.47
C LEU A 45 13.50 13.84 0.46
N MET A 46 13.05 12.87 -0.32
CA MET A 46 13.90 12.17 -1.28
C MET A 46 14.31 13.05 -2.47
N ALA A 47 13.52 14.07 -2.80
CA ALA A 47 13.88 15.04 -3.84
C ALA A 47 15.21 15.75 -3.53
N ASP A 48 15.52 16.00 -2.26
CA ASP A 48 16.74 16.71 -1.84
C ASP A 48 18.01 15.87 -1.98
N VAL A 49 17.89 14.53 -2.05
CA VAL A 49 19.03 13.61 -2.24
C VAL A 49 19.17 13.11 -3.68
N THR A 50 18.23 13.45 -4.57
CA THR A 50 18.23 12.98 -5.96
C THR A 50 19.12 13.88 -6.83
N PRO A 51 20.13 13.34 -7.54
CA PRO A 51 20.91 14.11 -8.50
C PRO A 51 20.02 14.61 -9.66
N PRO A 52 20.18 15.85 -10.14
CA PRO A 52 21.27 16.81 -9.86
C PRO A 52 21.01 17.78 -8.70
N VAL A 53 19.91 17.64 -7.94
CA VAL A 53 19.53 18.63 -6.90
C VAL A 53 20.39 18.48 -5.65
N GLY A 54 20.47 17.27 -5.09
CA GLY A 54 21.48 16.74 -4.17
C GLY A 54 22.29 17.68 -3.25
N LEU A 55 21.70 18.73 -2.66
CA LEU A 55 22.45 19.87 -2.09
C LEU A 55 23.48 19.43 -1.02
N ALA A 56 23.08 18.52 -0.13
CA ALA A 56 23.96 18.00 0.92
C ALA A 56 25.14 17.21 0.34
N SER A 57 24.90 16.42 -0.72
CA SER A 57 25.94 15.65 -1.40
C SER A 57 26.94 16.57 -2.10
N TYR A 58 26.47 17.70 -2.63
CA TYR A 58 27.32 18.67 -3.33
C TYR A 58 28.18 19.46 -2.35
N ALA A 59 27.61 19.85 -1.20
CA ALA A 59 28.37 20.45 -0.10
C ALA A 59 29.45 19.48 0.42
N ALA A 60 29.10 18.21 0.63
CA ALA A 60 30.06 17.17 1.04
C ALA A 60 31.16 16.95 -0.01
N ALA A 61 30.82 16.96 -1.31
CA ALA A 61 31.78 16.86 -2.39
C ALA A 61 32.75 18.05 -2.43
N ALA A 62 32.27 19.27 -2.16
CA ALA A 62 33.12 20.47 -2.09
C ALA A 62 34.13 20.40 -0.95
N ILE A 63 33.73 19.88 0.22
CA ILE A 63 34.63 19.69 1.38
C ILE A 63 35.65 18.58 1.11
N SER A 64 35.22 17.46 0.52
CA SER A 64 36.07 16.29 0.25
C SER A 64 36.88 16.38 -1.06
N ARG A 65 36.70 17.44 -1.85
CA ARG A 65 37.29 17.62 -3.20
C ARG A 65 36.94 16.47 -4.17
N ALA A 66 35.76 15.88 -4.01
CA ALA A 66 35.22 14.86 -4.91
C ALA A 66 34.36 15.47 -6.02
N ASP A 67 34.04 14.67 -7.04
CA ASP A 67 33.09 15.05 -8.08
C ASP A 67 31.65 15.10 -7.50
N PRO A 68 30.94 16.25 -7.56
CA PRO A 68 29.61 16.40 -6.95
C PRO A 68 28.55 15.45 -7.51
N ILE A 69 28.60 15.16 -8.81
CA ILE A 69 27.63 14.27 -9.47
C ILE A 69 27.87 12.83 -9.02
N LYS A 70 29.12 12.36 -9.03
CA LYS A 70 29.47 11.01 -8.56
C LYS A 70 29.12 10.82 -7.08
N THR A 71 29.42 11.81 -6.23
CA THR A 71 29.05 11.79 -4.81
C THR A 71 27.53 11.75 -4.64
N GLY A 72 26.79 12.55 -5.42
CA GLY A 72 25.33 12.54 -5.42
C GLY A 72 24.73 11.20 -5.82
N ILE A 73 25.25 10.57 -6.89
CA ILE A 73 24.80 9.24 -7.33
C ILE A 73 25.07 8.20 -6.25
N GLN A 74 26.25 8.22 -5.62
CA GLN A 74 26.59 7.30 -4.55
C GLN A 74 25.68 7.49 -3.32
N ALA A 75 25.44 8.75 -2.92
CA ALA A 75 24.55 9.07 -1.81
C ALA A 75 23.11 8.63 -2.10
N PHE A 76 22.63 8.85 -3.32
CA PHE A 76 21.32 8.37 -3.76
C PHE A 76 21.22 6.85 -3.69
N TRP A 77 22.25 6.12 -4.15
CA TRP A 77 22.30 4.66 -4.07
C TRP A 77 22.24 4.16 -2.62
N TYR A 78 22.93 4.82 -1.69
CA TYR A 78 22.82 4.51 -0.26
C TYR A 78 21.45 4.85 0.34
N SER A 79 20.74 5.82 -0.24
CA SER A 79 19.42 6.26 0.21
C SER A 79 18.25 5.40 -0.29
N LEU A 80 18.49 4.43 -1.18
CA LEU A 80 17.45 3.54 -1.74
C LEU A 80 16.55 2.89 -0.67
N ARG A 81 17.12 2.54 0.49
CA ARG A 81 16.37 1.99 1.63
C ARG A 81 15.29 2.95 2.16
N THR A 82 15.53 4.26 2.09
CA THR A 82 14.56 5.29 2.47
C THR A 82 13.54 5.49 1.36
N GLY A 83 13.91 5.27 0.09
CA GLY A 83 13.01 5.40 -1.04
C GLY A 83 11.96 4.30 -1.17
N ILE A 84 12.28 3.06 -0.76
CA ILE A 84 11.29 1.97 -0.77
C ILE A 84 10.27 2.09 0.37
N LEU A 85 10.65 2.73 1.47
CA LEU A 85 9.86 2.76 2.71
C LEU A 85 8.43 3.32 2.51
N PRO A 86 8.21 4.42 1.76
CA PRO A 86 6.87 4.93 1.46
C PRO A 86 5.98 3.96 0.70
N ILE A 87 6.54 3.27 -0.29
CA ILE A 87 5.81 2.25 -1.05
C ILE A 87 5.41 1.11 -0.11
N VAL A 88 6.30 0.74 0.80
CA VAL A 88 6.05 -0.36 1.72
C VAL A 88 4.96 -0.02 2.74
N PHE A 89 5.05 1.13 3.42
CA PHE A 89 4.08 1.45 4.48
C PHE A 89 2.71 1.85 3.93
N ILE A 90 2.59 2.38 2.71
CA ILE A 90 1.28 2.73 2.14
C ILE A 90 0.44 1.47 1.86
N PHE A 91 1.10 0.35 1.55
CA PHE A 91 0.45 -0.95 1.39
C PHE A 91 0.43 -1.81 2.67
N ASN A 92 1.23 -1.46 3.69
CA ASN A 92 1.26 -2.10 4.99
C ASN A 92 1.27 -1.05 6.12
N ASN A 93 0.08 -0.53 6.43
CA ASN A 93 -0.12 0.56 7.39
C ASN A 93 0.32 0.21 8.83
N GLU A 94 0.49 -1.07 9.15
CA GLU A 94 1.02 -1.50 10.46
C GLU A 94 2.43 -0.98 10.72
N LEU A 95 3.19 -0.67 9.67
CA LEU A 95 4.51 -0.03 9.78
C LEU A 95 4.44 1.41 10.28
N LEU A 96 3.28 2.06 10.12
CA LEU A 96 2.96 3.34 10.74
C LEU A 96 2.28 3.16 12.11
N LEU A 97 2.27 1.93 12.64
CA LEU A 97 1.57 1.53 13.86
C LEU A 97 0.04 1.73 13.79
N ILE A 98 -0.52 1.78 12.58
CA ILE A 98 -1.97 1.89 12.36
C ILE A 98 -2.57 0.49 12.34
N GLY A 99 -3.59 0.27 13.15
CA GLY A 99 -4.29 -1.02 13.23
C GLY A 99 -3.55 -2.09 14.05
N ILE A 100 -2.67 -1.68 14.97
CA ILE A 100 -2.03 -2.60 15.92
C ILE A 100 -3.03 -2.97 17.02
N GLU A 101 -3.31 -4.26 17.16
CA GLU A 101 -4.34 -4.76 18.10
C GLU A 101 -3.78 -5.10 19.49
N SER A 102 -2.46 -5.35 19.59
CA SER A 102 -1.80 -5.72 20.84
C SER A 102 -0.33 -5.31 20.87
N PHE A 103 0.25 -5.20 22.07
CA PHE A 103 1.67 -4.93 22.24
C PHE A 103 2.56 -5.97 21.54
N TRP A 104 2.20 -7.26 21.64
CA TRP A 104 2.91 -8.35 20.98
C TRP A 104 2.85 -8.26 19.45
N HIS A 105 1.71 -7.85 18.90
CA HIS A 105 1.56 -7.60 17.47
C HIS A 105 2.45 -6.43 17.01
N GLY A 106 2.47 -5.32 17.75
CA GLY A 106 3.36 -4.20 17.47
C GLY A 106 4.84 -4.59 17.52
N LEU A 107 5.25 -5.35 18.55
CA LEU A 107 6.62 -5.84 18.68
C LEU A 107 7.02 -6.75 17.50
N LEU A 108 6.12 -7.61 17.05
CA LEU A 108 6.33 -8.46 15.88
C LEU A 108 6.54 -7.60 14.62
N VAL A 109 5.69 -6.60 14.38
CA VAL A 109 5.80 -5.71 13.21
C VAL A 109 7.11 -4.91 13.23
N VAL A 110 7.51 -4.37 14.38
CA VAL A 110 8.78 -3.65 14.53
C VAL A 110 9.97 -4.59 14.30
N SER A 111 9.95 -5.78 14.88
CA SER A 111 11.06 -6.74 14.73
C SER A 111 11.20 -7.23 13.30
N THR A 112 10.09 -7.57 12.64
CA THR A 112 10.08 -8.05 11.25
C THR A 112 10.44 -6.95 10.27
N SER A 113 9.99 -5.71 10.47
CA SER A 113 10.36 -4.57 9.63
C SER A 113 11.83 -4.19 9.75
N LEU A 114 12.42 -4.30 10.95
CA LEU A 114 13.85 -4.10 11.18
C LEU A 114 14.68 -5.14 10.43
N ILE A 115 14.25 -6.41 10.45
CA ILE A 115 14.90 -7.48 9.67
C ILE A 115 14.70 -7.21 8.16
N ALA A 116 13.50 -6.83 7.73
CA ALA A 116 13.18 -6.56 6.33
C ALA A 116 14.07 -5.46 5.74
N ILE A 117 14.23 -4.32 6.44
CA ILE A 117 15.07 -3.21 5.98
C ILE A 117 16.55 -3.58 5.98
N LEU A 118 17.00 -4.39 6.94
CA LEU A 118 18.37 -4.91 6.97
C LEU A 118 18.63 -5.82 5.76
N VAL A 119 17.72 -6.75 5.47
CA VAL A 119 17.82 -7.66 4.31
C VAL A 119 17.79 -6.87 3.00
N PHE A 120 16.89 -5.89 2.88
CA PHE A 120 16.81 -5.01 1.72
C PHE A 120 18.09 -4.19 1.52
N THR A 121 18.63 -3.62 2.60
CA THR A 121 19.88 -2.87 2.56
C THR A 121 21.03 -3.78 2.16
N ALA A 122 21.13 -4.99 2.73
CA ALA A 122 22.16 -5.95 2.36
C ALA A 122 22.09 -6.31 0.86
N ALA A 123 20.89 -6.52 0.33
CA ALA A 123 20.68 -6.82 -1.09
C ALA A 123 21.11 -5.66 -2.00
N THR A 124 20.65 -4.44 -1.70
CA THR A 124 20.95 -3.24 -2.51
C THR A 124 22.42 -2.85 -2.47
N GLN A 125 23.11 -3.11 -1.35
CA GLN A 125 24.56 -2.89 -1.23
C GLN A 125 25.40 -4.08 -1.73
N GLY A 126 24.77 -5.22 -2.04
CA GLY A 126 25.46 -6.43 -2.48
C GLY A 126 26.34 -7.08 -1.40
N TRP A 127 26.08 -6.77 -0.12
CA TRP A 127 26.89 -7.23 1.00
C TRP A 127 26.03 -7.52 2.23
N PHE A 128 26.20 -8.70 2.81
CA PHE A 128 25.60 -9.04 4.11
C PHE A 128 26.68 -9.24 5.17
N ILE A 129 27.14 -10.48 5.38
CA ILE A 129 28.36 -10.76 6.17
C ILE A 129 29.54 -10.84 5.20
N ASN A 130 29.34 -11.59 4.12
CA ASN A 130 30.21 -11.64 2.95
C ASN A 130 29.49 -11.05 1.73
N ARG A 131 30.26 -10.77 0.66
CA ARG A 131 29.72 -10.32 -0.63
C ARG A 131 28.61 -11.27 -1.12
N LEU A 132 27.45 -10.71 -1.46
CA LEU A 132 26.32 -11.47 -1.98
C LEU A 132 26.56 -11.81 -3.46
N ARG A 133 26.21 -13.04 -3.85
CA ARG A 133 26.14 -13.42 -5.27
C ARG A 133 24.86 -12.85 -5.87
N TRP A 134 24.84 -12.67 -7.20
CA TRP A 134 23.70 -12.10 -7.90
C TRP A 134 22.36 -12.79 -7.58
N TYR A 135 22.35 -14.13 -7.47
CA TYR A 135 21.15 -14.87 -7.10
C TYR A 135 20.74 -14.68 -5.63
N GLU A 136 21.69 -14.46 -4.72
CA GLU A 136 21.39 -14.18 -3.31
C GLU A 136 20.81 -12.78 -3.14
N ILE A 137 21.26 -11.82 -3.96
CA ILE A 137 20.67 -10.48 -4.01
C ILE A 137 19.19 -10.59 -4.39
N ILE A 138 18.85 -11.36 -5.44
CA ILE A 138 17.45 -11.57 -5.85
C ILE A 138 16.66 -12.23 -4.71
N ILE A 139 17.20 -13.26 -4.08
CA ILE A 139 16.55 -13.96 -2.97
C ILE A 139 16.33 -13.02 -1.79
N PHE A 140 17.31 -12.20 -1.42
CA PHE A 140 17.18 -11.22 -0.34
C PHE A 140 16.15 -10.14 -0.68
N ILE A 141 16.07 -9.68 -1.93
CA ILE A 141 15.00 -8.77 -2.37
C ILE A 141 13.64 -9.42 -2.16
N VAL A 142 13.45 -10.68 -2.60
CA VAL A 142 12.19 -11.42 -2.41
C VAL A 142 11.86 -11.60 -0.92
N ILE A 143 12.83 -11.97 -0.08
CA ILE A 143 12.65 -12.07 1.38
C ILE A 143 12.22 -10.72 1.96
N SER A 144 12.90 -9.63 1.60
CA SER A 144 12.57 -8.30 2.12
C SER A 144 11.16 -7.87 1.73
N MET A 145 10.75 -8.09 0.48
CA MET A 145 9.39 -7.81 0.01
C MET A 145 8.35 -8.66 0.72
N SER A 146 8.68 -9.94 0.96
CA SER A 146 7.85 -10.86 1.73
C SER A 146 7.62 -10.40 3.17
N LEU A 147 8.68 -9.95 3.84
CA LEU A 147 8.61 -9.42 5.20
C LEU A 147 7.91 -8.05 5.25
N PHE A 148 8.12 -7.18 4.26
CA PHE A 148 7.48 -5.88 4.21
C PHE A 148 5.97 -5.96 3.95
N ARG A 149 5.53 -6.87 3.08
CA ARG A 149 4.12 -7.02 2.70
C ARG A 149 3.73 -8.51 2.62
N PRO A 150 3.62 -9.20 3.77
CA PRO A 150 3.24 -10.61 3.80
C PRO A 150 1.84 -10.86 3.24
N GLY A 151 0.95 -9.87 3.39
CA GLY A 151 -0.41 -9.92 2.84
C GLY A 151 -0.44 -10.12 1.33
N TYR A 152 0.51 -9.53 0.59
CA TYR A 152 0.57 -9.65 -0.88
C TYR A 152 0.88 -11.08 -1.33
N ILE A 153 1.80 -11.76 -0.64
CA ILE A 153 2.11 -13.15 -0.94
C ILE A 153 0.91 -14.02 -0.59
N LEU A 154 0.30 -13.77 0.56
CA LEU A 154 -0.87 -14.54 0.96
C LEU A 154 -2.06 -14.33 0.01
N ASP A 155 -2.23 -13.13 -0.57
CA ASP A 155 -3.30 -12.84 -1.53
C ASP A 155 -3.22 -13.74 -2.78
N GLN A 156 -2.03 -14.27 -3.14
CA GLN A 156 -1.87 -15.20 -4.28
C GLN A 156 -2.44 -16.59 -3.99
N PHE A 157 -2.51 -16.99 -2.72
CA PHE A 157 -3.00 -18.31 -2.30
C PHE A 157 -4.41 -18.24 -1.70
N SER A 158 -4.72 -17.15 -1.02
CA SER A 158 -5.99 -16.90 -0.35
C SER A 158 -6.33 -15.40 -0.46
N PRO A 159 -7.08 -15.01 -1.51
CA PRO A 159 -7.38 -13.60 -1.77
C PRO A 159 -8.15 -12.98 -0.61
N LYS A 160 -7.89 -11.69 -0.32
CA LYS A 160 -8.58 -10.96 0.75
C LYS A 160 -10.08 -10.82 0.51
N PHE A 161 -10.45 -10.69 -0.76
CA PHE A 161 -11.80 -10.37 -1.18
C PHE A 161 -12.23 -11.36 -2.24
N ASP A 162 -13.41 -11.93 -2.06
CA ASP A 162 -14.05 -12.74 -3.08
C ASP A 162 -14.87 -11.81 -3.98
N ASN A 163 -14.63 -11.90 -5.30
CA ASN A 163 -15.45 -11.22 -6.29
C ASN A 163 -16.78 -11.96 -6.40
N LYS A 164 -17.90 -11.28 -6.20
CA LYS A 164 -19.22 -11.83 -6.53
C LYS A 164 -19.61 -11.38 -7.93
N GLU A 165 -20.16 -12.31 -8.72
CA GLU A 165 -20.71 -11.98 -10.04
C GLU A 165 -21.86 -10.98 -9.88
N VAL A 166 -21.90 -10.03 -10.81
CA VAL A 166 -22.63 -8.78 -10.68
C VAL A 166 -24.00 -8.94 -11.33
N ASN A 167 -24.93 -9.61 -10.64
CA ASN A 167 -26.34 -9.69 -11.04
C ASN A 167 -27.22 -8.87 -10.09
N VAL A 168 -28.05 -7.95 -10.61
CA VAL A 168 -28.84 -6.99 -9.83
C VAL A 168 -29.78 -7.68 -8.85
N GLN A 169 -30.47 -8.73 -9.32
CA GLN A 169 -31.45 -9.46 -8.51
C GLN A 169 -30.78 -10.22 -7.35
N GLU A 170 -29.56 -10.72 -7.55
CA GLU A 170 -28.79 -11.37 -6.50
C GLU A 170 -28.21 -10.35 -5.51
N ILE A 171 -27.69 -9.22 -6.00
CA ILE A 171 -27.05 -8.19 -5.16
C ILE A 171 -28.06 -7.46 -4.27
N SER A 172 -29.23 -7.07 -4.81
CA SER A 172 -30.23 -6.33 -4.04
C SER A 172 -30.94 -7.19 -2.98
N SER A 173 -31.04 -8.50 -3.21
CA SER A 173 -31.62 -9.45 -2.25
C SER A 173 -30.60 -10.04 -1.27
N LEU A 174 -29.30 -9.80 -1.50
CA LEU A 174 -28.23 -10.32 -0.65
C LEU A 174 -28.24 -9.62 0.71
N LYS A 175 -28.43 -10.42 1.77
CA LYS A 175 -28.21 -9.97 3.14
C LYS A 175 -26.72 -10.07 3.49
N LEU A 176 -26.08 -8.93 3.60
CA LEU A 176 -24.66 -8.81 3.92
C LEU A 176 -24.44 -9.04 5.42
N ASP A 177 -23.34 -9.71 5.73
CA ASP A 177 -22.95 -9.99 7.11
C ASP A 177 -22.22 -8.76 7.69
N PRO A 178 -22.64 -8.22 8.85
CA PRO A 178 -21.99 -7.08 9.48
C PRO A 178 -20.54 -7.35 9.91
N SER A 179 -20.11 -8.61 9.99
CA SER A 179 -18.74 -8.97 10.33
C SER A 179 -17.73 -8.82 9.18
N ARG A 180 -18.20 -8.56 7.95
CA ARG A 180 -17.37 -8.51 6.73
C ARG A 180 -17.26 -7.09 6.17
N ASP A 181 -16.06 -6.72 5.72
CA ASP A 181 -15.89 -5.52 4.89
C ASP A 181 -16.47 -5.76 3.50
N VAL A 182 -17.24 -4.81 2.99
CA VAL A 182 -17.82 -4.86 1.63
C VAL A 182 -17.28 -3.69 0.84
N HIS A 183 -16.67 -4.00 -0.31
CA HIS A 183 -16.04 -3.04 -1.20
C HIS A 183 -16.80 -3.01 -2.52
N ILE A 184 -17.32 -1.82 -2.86
CA ILE A 184 -18.13 -1.60 -4.06
C ILE A 184 -17.40 -0.57 -4.91
N LYS A 185 -16.91 -1.00 -6.07
CA LYS A 185 -16.26 -0.10 -7.02
C LYS A 185 -17.32 0.52 -7.91
N ILE A 186 -17.38 1.84 -7.85
CA ILE A 186 -18.35 2.66 -8.53
C ILE A 186 -17.62 3.47 -9.61
N THR A 187 -18.16 3.47 -10.83
CA THR A 187 -17.60 4.17 -11.98
C THR A 187 -18.58 5.23 -12.44
N ARG A 188 -18.16 6.49 -12.39
CA ARG A 188 -18.87 7.62 -12.96
C ARG A 188 -18.30 7.95 -14.33
N ARG A 189 -19.13 7.87 -15.36
CA ARG A 189 -18.72 8.29 -16.71
C ARG A 189 -18.82 9.81 -16.80
N THR A 190 -17.72 10.46 -17.17
CA THR A 190 -17.69 11.91 -17.43
C THR A 190 -17.20 12.15 -18.86
N GLU A 191 -17.43 13.35 -19.39
CA GLU A 191 -16.94 13.74 -20.72
C GLU A 191 -15.40 13.69 -20.82
N TYR A 192 -14.71 13.77 -19.69
CA TYR A 192 -13.26 13.72 -19.56
C TYR A 192 -12.72 12.31 -19.27
N GLY A 193 -13.59 11.28 -19.26
CA GLY A 193 -13.25 9.89 -18.97
C GLY A 193 -13.94 9.32 -17.73
N ASP A 194 -13.65 8.06 -17.44
CA ASP A 194 -14.22 7.35 -16.30
C ASP A 194 -13.54 7.77 -14.99
N ARG A 195 -14.36 8.14 -13.99
CA ARG A 195 -13.91 8.44 -12.64
C ARG A 195 -14.32 7.32 -11.70
N TYR A 196 -13.34 6.73 -11.03
CA TYR A 196 -13.58 5.63 -10.11
C TYR A 196 -13.70 6.13 -8.67
N ARG A 197 -14.64 5.54 -7.93
CA ARG A 197 -14.77 5.71 -6.48
C ARG A 197 -14.94 4.33 -5.84
N LEU A 198 -14.33 4.15 -4.68
CA LEU A 198 -14.52 2.95 -3.88
C LEU A 198 -15.45 3.30 -2.72
N PHE A 199 -16.63 2.69 -2.70
CA PHE A 199 -17.55 2.75 -1.57
C PHE A 199 -17.31 1.54 -0.68
N VAL A 200 -16.96 1.80 0.58
CA VAL A 200 -16.68 0.74 1.56
C VAL A 200 -17.67 0.80 2.70
N ILE A 201 -18.20 -0.37 3.01
CA ILE A 201 -18.99 -0.62 4.20
C ILE A 201 -18.08 -1.38 5.15
N GLU A 202 -17.60 -0.69 6.18
CA GLU A 202 -16.69 -1.26 7.17
C GLU A 202 -17.43 -2.29 8.03
N LYS A 203 -16.73 -3.34 8.45
CA LYS A 203 -17.22 -4.29 9.45
C LYS A 203 -17.74 -3.56 10.69
N LYS A 204 -18.83 -4.06 11.27
CA LYS A 204 -19.54 -3.49 12.43
C LYS A 204 -20.20 -2.13 12.19
N SER A 205 -20.33 -1.68 10.94
CA SER A 205 -21.16 -0.50 10.62
C SER A 205 -22.66 -0.73 10.92
N PHE A 206 -23.09 -1.99 10.95
CA PHE A 206 -24.46 -2.42 11.23
C PHE A 206 -24.45 -3.49 12.33
N GLU A 207 -25.50 -3.54 13.16
CA GLU A 207 -25.63 -4.53 14.24
C GLU A 207 -26.18 -5.88 13.74
N SER A 208 -27.00 -5.84 12.68
CA SER A 208 -27.66 -7.00 12.08
C SER A 208 -27.30 -7.14 10.61
N LYS A 209 -27.71 -8.26 9.99
CA LYS A 209 -27.57 -8.46 8.55
C LYS A 209 -28.36 -7.40 7.80
N TYR A 210 -27.69 -6.71 6.88
CA TYR A 210 -28.23 -5.53 6.20
C TYR A 210 -28.29 -5.73 4.68
N SER A 211 -29.14 -4.96 4.01
CA SER A 211 -29.19 -4.88 2.53
C SER A 211 -28.45 -3.63 2.03
N LEU A 212 -28.16 -3.58 0.72
CA LEU A 212 -27.58 -2.36 0.11
C LEU A 212 -28.49 -1.13 0.25
N GLU A 213 -29.81 -1.32 0.28
CA GLU A 213 -30.77 -0.25 0.49
C GLU A 213 -30.62 0.37 1.88
N GLU A 214 -30.39 -0.46 2.90
CA GLU A 214 -30.10 -0.02 4.27
C GLU A 214 -28.74 0.69 4.36
N ALA A 215 -27.75 0.25 3.57
CA ALA A 215 -26.49 0.97 3.38
C ALA A 215 -26.65 2.31 2.63
N GLY A 216 -27.83 2.56 2.07
CA GLY A 216 -28.25 3.82 1.47
C GLY A 216 -28.16 3.86 -0.06
N ILE A 217 -28.04 2.71 -0.73
CA ILE A 217 -27.97 2.59 -2.19
C ILE A 217 -29.12 1.71 -2.69
N VAL A 218 -29.95 2.28 -3.57
CA VAL A 218 -30.93 1.53 -4.35
C VAL A 218 -30.39 1.33 -5.75
N LEU A 219 -30.42 0.08 -6.23
CA LEU A 219 -29.86 -0.31 -7.52
C LEU A 219 -30.96 -0.62 -8.52
N ALA A 220 -30.76 -0.19 -9.76
CA ALA A 220 -31.58 -0.57 -10.89
C ALA A 220 -30.71 -1.10 -12.04
N ASP A 221 -31.26 -2.04 -12.79
CA ASP A 221 -30.69 -2.44 -14.06
C ASP A 221 -31.13 -1.45 -15.14
N ILE A 222 -30.17 -0.72 -15.72
CA ILE A 222 -30.40 0.16 -16.85
C ILE A 222 -29.48 -0.33 -17.98
N GLU A 223 -30.07 -0.80 -19.08
CA GLU A 223 -29.37 -1.30 -20.26
C GLU A 223 -28.35 -2.44 -19.98
N GLY A 224 -28.67 -3.33 -19.04
CA GLY A 224 -27.80 -4.45 -18.66
C GLY A 224 -26.61 -4.04 -17.77
N ARG A 225 -26.71 -2.87 -17.11
CA ARG A 225 -25.70 -2.36 -16.17
C ARG A 225 -26.36 -2.04 -14.84
N ILE A 226 -25.67 -2.40 -13.77
CA ILE A 226 -26.09 -2.07 -12.41
C ILE A 226 -25.80 -0.59 -12.16
N THR A 227 -26.85 0.21 -12.06
CA THR A 227 -26.77 1.65 -11.83
C THR A 227 -27.39 2.03 -10.50
N VAL A 228 -26.86 3.09 -9.89
CA VAL A 228 -27.42 3.68 -8.68
C VAL A 228 -28.64 4.50 -9.08
N ASP A 229 -29.83 4.01 -8.75
CA ASP A 229 -31.10 4.69 -9.06
C ASP A 229 -31.43 5.75 -8.01
N ASN A 230 -31.34 5.37 -6.73
CA ASN A 230 -31.64 6.29 -5.64
C ASN A 230 -30.66 6.15 -4.47
N LEU A 231 -30.50 7.26 -3.75
CA LEU A 231 -29.58 7.36 -2.61
C LEU A 231 -30.32 7.93 -1.41
N LYS A 232 -30.09 7.31 -0.25
CA LYS A 232 -30.59 7.86 1.01
C LYS A 232 -29.81 9.13 1.35
N TRP A 233 -30.52 10.23 1.60
CA TRP A 233 -29.94 11.56 1.82
C TRP A 233 -28.83 11.60 2.89
N ASN A 234 -28.99 10.86 3.99
CA ASN A 234 -28.00 10.73 5.06
C ASN A 234 -27.30 9.35 5.08
N GLY A 235 -27.34 8.62 3.97
CA GLY A 235 -26.71 7.31 3.82
C GLY A 235 -25.19 7.39 3.70
N LEU A 236 -24.50 6.29 4.00
CA LEU A 236 -23.05 6.20 3.90
C LEU A 236 -22.55 6.50 2.48
N ALA A 237 -23.27 6.01 1.47
CA ALA A 237 -22.94 6.24 0.07
C ALA A 237 -22.94 7.72 -0.33
N LYS A 238 -23.91 8.52 0.16
CA LYS A 238 -23.96 9.95 -0.15
C LYS A 238 -22.80 10.72 0.49
N LYS A 239 -22.37 10.32 1.69
CA LYS A 239 -21.19 10.91 2.37
C LYS A 239 -19.87 10.65 1.63
N VAL A 240 -19.77 9.51 0.95
CA VAL A 240 -18.61 9.15 0.10
C VAL A 240 -18.68 9.84 -1.29
N GLY A 241 -19.78 10.53 -1.58
CA GLY A 241 -19.97 11.30 -2.83
C GLY A 241 -20.46 10.46 -4.00
N VAL A 242 -21.11 9.32 -3.73
CA VAL A 242 -21.87 8.56 -4.74
C VAL A 242 -23.05 9.41 -5.22
N GLU A 243 -23.35 9.33 -6.51
CA GLU A 243 -24.45 10.03 -7.15
C GLU A 243 -25.36 9.05 -7.91
N THR A 244 -26.60 9.48 -8.12
CA THR A 244 -27.55 8.78 -8.98
C THR A 244 -27.00 8.74 -10.41
N GLY A 245 -27.13 7.59 -11.08
CA GLY A 245 -26.58 7.32 -12.40
C GLY A 245 -25.17 6.73 -12.41
N ASP A 246 -24.50 6.64 -11.25
CA ASP A 246 -23.22 5.96 -11.14
C ASP A 246 -23.35 4.44 -11.39
N VAL A 247 -22.34 3.81 -12.01
CA VAL A 247 -22.39 2.39 -12.38
C VAL A 247 -21.56 1.56 -11.39
N ILE A 248 -22.12 0.47 -10.86
CA ILE A 248 -21.36 -0.51 -10.06
C ILE A 248 -20.59 -1.43 -11.00
N SER A 249 -19.27 -1.40 -10.88
CA SER A 249 -18.36 -2.17 -11.72
C SER A 249 -17.82 -3.43 -11.05
N GLU A 250 -17.55 -3.38 -9.74
CA GLU A 250 -17.06 -4.54 -8.98
C GLU A 250 -17.73 -4.58 -7.61
N PHE A 251 -18.10 -5.79 -7.17
CA PHE A 251 -18.65 -6.05 -5.85
C PHE A 251 -17.80 -7.12 -5.13
N LYS A 252 -17.15 -6.72 -4.04
CA LYS A 252 -16.17 -7.51 -3.31
C LYS A 252 -16.59 -7.67 -1.86
N ILE A 253 -16.64 -8.91 -1.39
CA ILE A 253 -16.92 -9.23 0.02
C ILE A 253 -15.63 -9.78 0.64
N GLN A 254 -15.31 -9.36 1.85
CA GLN A 254 -14.17 -9.89 2.59
C GLN A 254 -14.31 -11.40 2.82
N ASN A 255 -13.23 -12.12 2.53
CA ASN A 255 -13.10 -13.54 2.81
C ASN A 255 -12.65 -13.75 4.27
N LEU A 256 -13.49 -14.40 5.08
CA LEU A 256 -13.23 -14.69 6.50
C LEU A 256 -12.39 -15.96 6.71
N ASP A 257 -12.35 -16.86 5.72
CA ASP A 257 -11.59 -18.11 5.77
C ASP A 257 -10.10 -17.89 5.50
N ARG A 258 -9.69 -16.63 5.28
CA ARG A 258 -8.31 -16.24 5.04
C ARG A 258 -7.46 -16.47 6.30
N PRO A 259 -6.35 -17.22 6.20
CA PRO A 259 -5.44 -17.39 7.33
C PRO A 259 -4.73 -16.08 7.69
N ASN A 260 -4.19 -15.99 8.91
CA ASN A 260 -3.48 -14.80 9.34
C ASN A 260 -2.20 -14.60 8.49
N LYS A 261 -2.01 -13.38 7.96
CA LYS A 261 -0.80 -12.98 7.21
C LYS A 261 0.51 -13.24 7.95
N ALA A 262 0.47 -13.33 9.29
CA ALA A 262 1.63 -13.65 10.11
C ALA A 262 2.29 -15.00 9.78
N ILE A 263 1.56 -15.91 9.12
CA ILE A 263 2.10 -17.21 8.70
C ILE A 263 3.27 -17.09 7.71
N ILE A 264 3.35 -15.98 6.94
CA ILE A 264 4.41 -15.75 5.95
C ILE A 264 5.75 -15.37 6.60
N TYR A 265 5.73 -14.74 7.78
CA TYR A 265 6.93 -14.33 8.49
C TYR A 265 7.89 -15.48 8.80
N PRO A 266 7.47 -16.59 9.46
CA PRO A 266 8.38 -17.70 9.77
C PRO A 266 8.98 -18.33 8.52
N PHE A 267 8.21 -18.51 7.43
CA PHE A 267 8.77 -19.03 6.17
C PHE A 267 9.86 -18.12 5.60
N SER A 268 9.62 -16.82 5.59
CA SER A 268 10.59 -15.82 5.11
C SER A 268 11.85 -15.79 5.97
N LEU A 269 11.69 -15.90 7.29
CA LEU A 269 12.81 -15.95 8.24
C LEU A 269 13.62 -17.24 8.13
N VAL A 270 12.98 -18.39 7.89
CA VAL A 270 13.68 -19.66 7.65
C VAL A 270 14.53 -19.57 6.39
N ILE A 271 13.98 -19.07 5.29
CA ILE A 271 14.74 -18.87 4.04
C ILE A 271 15.89 -17.89 4.29
N PHE A 272 15.64 -16.79 5.00
CA PHE A 272 16.69 -15.85 5.38
C PHE A 272 17.82 -16.50 6.19
N CYS A 273 17.49 -17.30 7.20
CA CYS A 273 18.47 -18.02 8.00
C CYS A 273 19.29 -19.01 7.17
N ILE A 274 18.66 -19.73 6.23
CA ILE A 274 19.36 -20.69 5.35
C ILE A 274 20.37 -19.96 4.46
N PHE A 275 19.94 -18.93 3.73
CA PHE A 275 20.83 -18.20 2.82
C PHE A 275 21.83 -17.31 3.56
N GLY A 276 21.45 -16.75 4.71
CA GLY A 276 22.35 -16.05 5.62
C GLY A 276 23.43 -16.97 6.17
N TYR A 277 23.10 -18.21 6.53
CA TYR A 277 24.06 -19.22 6.98
C TYR A 277 25.01 -19.64 5.87
N PHE A 278 24.50 -19.86 4.65
CA PHE A 278 25.36 -20.15 3.49
C PHE A 278 26.29 -18.98 3.17
N ASN A 279 25.82 -17.73 3.31
CA ASN A 279 26.67 -16.56 3.16
C ASN A 279 27.75 -16.52 4.25
N TYR A 280 27.39 -16.74 5.52
CA TYR A 280 28.31 -16.76 6.66
C TYR A 280 29.39 -17.84 6.54
N ARG A 281 29.02 -19.06 6.13
CA ARG A 281 29.96 -20.19 6.01
C ARG A 281 30.99 -20.01 4.90
N ARG A 282 30.74 -19.14 3.91
CA ARG A 282 31.74 -18.88 2.87
C ARG A 282 32.89 -18.07 3.46
N LYS A 283 34.10 -18.61 3.40
CA LYS A 283 35.30 -17.81 3.64
C LYS A 283 35.38 -16.74 2.54
N SER A 284 35.61 -15.48 2.92
CA SER A 284 35.89 -14.44 1.92
C SER A 284 37.17 -14.84 1.20
N VAL A 285 37.08 -15.05 -0.11
CA VAL A 285 38.25 -15.06 -1.00
C VAL A 285 38.56 -13.63 -1.38
#